data_AF-A0A1F3WDX0-F1
#
_entry.id   AF-A0A1F3WDX0-F1
#
_cell.length_a   1.000
_cell.length_b   1.000
_cell.length_c   1.000
_cell.angle_alpha   90.00
_cell.angle_beta   90.00
_cell.angle_gamma   90.00
#
_symmetry.space_group_name_H-M   'P 1'
#
loop_
_entity.id
_entity.type
_entity.pdbx_description
1 polymer ?
#
loop_
_entity_poly.entity_id
_entity_poly.type
_entity_poly.pdbx_seq_one_letter_code
_entity_poly.pdbx_strand_id
1 'polypeptide(L)'
;MYYIYFFYITILALIMLYECYQKNYPKWWPMMVLLAPVTTPYFIFKSRKESGIIVFLIFLATFSAVGASEFILFKNYLEEDKQSGFSPLTFQIIHLSEDLKQSTLKLDNALGKLENLSKVQSKLQDIRKAIVIIEQLKPIIAENQDAVNRLEKFTKNYHQSFKGRDLEWVIHIHNFYNDRAVIQHYKSLDAYLFSFQELLEYVHENYLNITEVKSQEQLKNYDEYYIRYRRAVDSHNKFNVRRIEFQNSYLKKYPDIRPYLPGERQTDTFRLWRS
;
A
#
# COMPACT_ATOMS: atom_id res chain seq x y z
N MET A 1 -0.52 -25.63 -13.97
CA MET A 1 0.43 -26.74 -13.78
C MET A 1 0.37 -27.18 -12.32
N TYR A 2 0.52 -28.47 -12.03
CA TYR A 2 0.45 -29.06 -10.68
C TYR A 2 1.84 -29.55 -10.27
N TYR A 3 2.73 -28.63 -9.93
CA TYR A 3 4.15 -28.93 -9.75
C TYR A 3 4.47 -29.67 -8.45
N ILE A 4 3.70 -29.42 -7.39
CA ILE A 4 3.89 -29.95 -6.03
C ILE A 4 2.76 -30.95 -5.72
N TYR A 5 1.55 -30.66 -6.19
CA TYR A 5 0.34 -31.45 -5.96
C TYR A 5 0.47 -32.89 -6.49
N PHE A 6 1.08 -33.07 -7.67
CA PHE A 6 1.24 -34.41 -8.26
C PHE A 6 2.18 -35.30 -7.44
N PHE A 7 3.32 -34.77 -6.97
CA PHE A 7 4.24 -35.50 -6.11
C PHE A 7 3.61 -35.82 -4.75
N TYR A 8 2.90 -34.86 -4.16
CA TYR A 8 2.21 -35.04 -2.89
C TYR A 8 1.18 -36.19 -2.94
N ILE A 9 0.37 -36.24 -3.98
CA ILE A 9 -0.64 -37.30 -4.15
C ILE A 9 0.00 -38.66 -4.40
N THR A 10 1.09 -38.69 -5.16
CA THR A 10 1.85 -39.92 -5.41
C THR A 10 2.41 -40.48 -4.11
N ILE A 11 2.96 -39.62 -3.24
CA ILE A 11 3.44 -40.02 -1.91
C ILE A 11 2.30 -40.54 -1.03
N LEU A 12 1.15 -39.85 -1.00
CA LEU A 12 -0.03 -40.31 -0.25
C LEU A 12 -0.53 -41.68 -0.73
N ALA A 13 -0.60 -41.89 -2.04
CA ALA A 13 -1.00 -43.16 -2.62
C ALA A 13 -0.01 -44.28 -2.27
N LEU A 14 1.30 -44.01 -2.27
CA LEU A 14 2.33 -44.97 -1.87
C LEU A 14 2.25 -45.33 -0.37
N ILE A 15 1.98 -44.36 0.50
CA ILE A 15 1.76 -44.59 1.94
C ILE A 15 0.52 -45.46 2.15
N MET A 16 -0.57 -45.19 1.42
CA MET A 16 -1.79 -46.00 1.46
C MET A 16 -1.56 -47.41 0.93
N LEU A 17 -0.74 -47.56 -0.12
CA LEU A 17 -0.35 -48.87 -0.68
C LEU A 17 0.41 -49.70 0.34
N TYR A 18 1.37 -49.08 1.03
CA TYR A 18 2.12 -49.71 2.11
C TYR A 18 1.21 -50.16 3.25
N GLU A 19 0.27 -49.31 3.68
CA GLU A 19 -0.70 -49.66 4.72
C GLU A 19 -1.65 -50.78 4.28
N CYS A 20 -2.10 -50.77 3.02
CA CYS A 20 -2.93 -51.84 2.48
C CYS A 20 -2.19 -53.17 2.42
N TYR A 21 -0.89 -53.16 2.10
CA TYR A 21 -0.04 -54.34 2.09
C TYR A 21 0.16 -54.90 3.50
N GLN A 22 0.45 -54.06 4.50
CA GLN A 22 0.68 -54.51 5.88
C GLN A 22 -0.57 -55.09 6.55
N LYS A 23 -1.75 -54.53 6.27
CA LYS A 23 -3.00 -54.88 6.97
C LYS A 23 -3.96 -55.73 6.13
N ASN A 24 -3.53 -56.23 4.96
CA ASN A 24 -4.36 -56.97 4.00
C ASN A 24 -5.66 -56.23 3.61
N TYR A 25 -5.60 -54.90 3.46
CA TYR A 25 -6.74 -54.12 2.95
C TYR A 25 -6.84 -54.16 1.42
N PRO A 26 -8.00 -53.78 0.85
CA PRO A 26 -8.19 -53.82 -0.59
C PRO A 26 -7.18 -52.94 -1.35
N LYS A 27 -6.46 -53.57 -2.29
CA LYS A 27 -5.40 -52.92 -3.09
C LYS A 27 -5.90 -51.82 -4.04
N TRP A 28 -7.21 -51.59 -4.14
CA TRP A 28 -7.80 -50.50 -4.92
C TRP A 28 -7.86 -49.17 -4.15
N TRP A 29 -7.70 -49.16 -2.82
CA TRP A 29 -7.71 -47.91 -2.04
C TRP A 29 -6.63 -46.90 -2.44
N PRO A 30 -5.36 -47.31 -2.69
CA PRO A 30 -4.32 -46.40 -3.17
C PRO A 30 -4.65 -45.76 -4.51
N MET A 31 -5.33 -46.50 -5.40
CA MET A 31 -5.76 -45.98 -6.71
C MET A 31 -6.83 -44.90 -6.55
N MET A 32 -7.75 -45.06 -5.59
CA MET A 32 -8.75 -44.02 -5.28
C MET A 32 -8.14 -42.80 -4.61
N VAL A 33 -7.12 -42.97 -3.77
CA VAL A 33 -6.36 -41.85 -3.19
C VAL A 33 -5.60 -41.08 -4.28
N LEU A 34 -5.05 -41.78 -5.28
CA LEU A 34 -4.35 -41.17 -6.40
C LEU A 34 -5.29 -40.34 -7.29
N LEU A 35 -6.48 -40.87 -7.60
CA LEU A 35 -7.45 -40.22 -8.48
C LEU A 35 -8.30 -39.17 -7.77
N ALA A 36 -8.60 -39.38 -6.50
CA ALA A 36 -9.44 -38.51 -5.69
C ALA A 36 -8.85 -38.36 -4.26
N PRO A 37 -7.80 -37.54 -4.08
CA PRO A 37 -7.08 -37.40 -2.80
C PRO A 37 -7.96 -36.92 -1.64
N VAL A 38 -9.07 -36.24 -1.95
CA VAL A 38 -10.08 -35.79 -0.97
C VAL A 38 -10.74 -36.98 -0.26
N THR A 39 -10.66 -38.19 -0.82
CA THR A 39 -11.17 -39.43 -0.20
C THR A 39 -10.21 -40.03 0.84
N THR A 40 -8.97 -39.55 0.94
CA THR A 40 -7.94 -40.06 1.88
C THR A 40 -8.40 -40.11 3.34
N PRO A 41 -9.11 -39.09 3.90
CA PRO A 41 -9.68 -39.15 5.25
C PRO A 41 -10.58 -40.36 5.50
N TYR A 42 -11.42 -40.73 4.53
CA TYR A 42 -12.32 -41.87 4.65
C TYR A 42 -11.54 -43.17 4.85
N PHE A 43 -10.45 -43.37 4.10
CA PHE A 43 -9.61 -44.55 4.22
C PHE A 43 -8.76 -44.55 5.50
N ILE A 44 -8.31 -43.38 5.98
CA ILE A 44 -7.60 -43.24 7.26
C ILE A 44 -8.47 -43.71 8.43
N PHE A 45 -9.71 -43.23 8.52
CA PHE A 45 -10.62 -43.65 9.60
C PHE A 45 -11.05 -45.11 9.49
N LYS A 46 -11.08 -45.66 8.27
CA LYS A 46 -11.37 -47.08 8.03
C LYS A 46 -10.19 -47.99 8.38
N SER A 47 -8.94 -47.53 8.21
CA SER A 47 -7.72 -48.29 8.50
C SER A 47 -7.21 -48.15 9.94
N ARG A 48 -7.51 -47.03 10.59
CA ARG A 48 -7.04 -46.66 11.94
C ARG A 48 -8.13 -45.95 12.72
N LYS A 49 -8.86 -46.69 13.57
CA LYS A 49 -9.96 -46.14 14.37
C LYS A 49 -9.47 -45.10 15.39
N GLU A 50 -8.60 -45.48 16.33
CA GLU A 50 -8.18 -44.61 17.44
C GLU A 50 -7.05 -43.63 17.07
N SER A 51 -6.09 -44.07 16.26
CA SER A 51 -4.98 -43.22 15.78
C SER A 51 -5.29 -42.43 14.50
N GLY A 52 -6.49 -42.60 13.93
CA GLY A 52 -6.88 -41.95 12.68
C GLY A 52 -6.98 -40.44 12.78
N ILE A 53 -7.30 -39.89 13.95
CA ILE A 53 -7.44 -38.45 14.18
C ILE A 53 -6.11 -37.72 13.95
N ILE A 54 -5.00 -38.26 14.46
CA ILE A 54 -3.67 -37.65 14.31
C ILE A 54 -3.25 -37.65 12.83
N VAL A 55 -3.44 -38.79 12.15
CA VAL A 55 -3.11 -38.94 10.72
C VAL A 55 -4.00 -38.04 9.85
N PHE A 56 -5.28 -37.90 10.21
CA PHE A 56 -6.20 -36.98 9.54
C PHE A 56 -5.77 -35.51 9.69
N LEU A 57 -5.34 -35.08 10.88
CA LEU A 57 -4.86 -33.71 11.09
C LEU A 57 -3.57 -33.43 10.30
N ILE A 58 -2.67 -34.41 10.21
CA ILE A 58 -1.46 -34.32 9.38
C ILE A 58 -1.84 -34.20 7.89
N PHE A 59 -2.79 -35.01 7.42
CA PHE A 59 -3.31 -34.92 6.05
C PHE A 59 -3.91 -33.53 5.78
N LEU A 60 -4.77 -33.03 6.68
CA LEU A 60 -5.43 -31.74 6.50
C LEU A 60 -4.42 -30.59 6.43
N ALA A 61 -3.43 -30.58 7.33
CA ALA A 61 -2.39 -29.56 7.36
C ALA A 61 -1.53 -29.59 6.08
N THR A 62 -1.08 -30.77 5.66
CA THR A 62 -0.22 -30.91 4.48
C THR A 62 -0.97 -30.67 3.17
N PHE A 63 -2.23 -31.13 3.05
CA PHE A 63 -3.09 -30.86 1.89
C PHE A 63 -3.37 -29.37 1.75
N SER A 64 -3.65 -28.69 2.86
CA SER A 64 -3.87 -27.23 2.88
C SER A 64 -2.61 -26.46 2.49
N ALA A 65 -1.45 -26.87 3.00
CA ALA A 65 -0.17 -26.25 2.66
C ALA A 65 0.15 -26.40 1.15
N VAL A 66 -0.01 -27.60 0.60
CA VAL A 66 0.20 -27.84 -0.84
C VAL A 66 -0.78 -27.05 -1.70
N GLY A 67 -2.06 -27.00 -1.31
CA GLY A 67 -3.07 -26.18 -1.99
C GLY A 67 -2.73 -24.68 -1.99
N ALA A 68 -2.29 -24.15 -0.85
CA ALA A 68 -1.87 -22.76 -0.74
C ALA A 68 -0.61 -22.47 -1.58
N SER A 69 0.39 -23.35 -1.55
CA SER A 69 1.62 -23.21 -2.33
C SER A 69 1.35 -23.23 -3.84
N GLU A 70 0.51 -24.16 -4.32
CA GLU A 70 0.12 -24.23 -5.74
C GLU A 70 -0.67 -22.99 -6.16
N PHE A 71 -1.55 -22.47 -5.30
CA PHE A 71 -2.27 -21.24 -5.57
C PHE A 71 -1.32 -20.04 -5.70
N ILE A 72 -0.30 -19.95 -4.85
CA ILE A 72 0.74 -18.91 -4.94
C ILE A 72 1.56 -19.06 -6.22
N LEU A 73 2.03 -20.27 -6.54
CA LEU A 73 2.80 -20.52 -7.76
C LEU A 73 1.99 -20.23 -9.02
N PHE A 74 0.71 -20.63 -9.04
CA PHE A 74 -0.20 -20.33 -10.15
C PHE A 74 -0.43 -18.83 -10.30
N LYS A 75 -0.60 -18.10 -9.19
CA LYS A 75 -0.71 -16.64 -9.20
C LYS A 75 0.56 -15.99 -9.76
N ASN A 76 1.73 -16.43 -9.30
CA ASN A 76 3.02 -15.91 -9.78
C ASN A 76 3.21 -16.20 -11.28
N TYR A 77 2.87 -17.41 -11.73
CA TYR A 77 2.92 -17.78 -13.15
C TYR A 77 1.96 -16.92 -14.00
N LEU A 78 0.74 -16.67 -13.53
CA LEU A 78 -0.20 -15.76 -14.20
C LEU A 78 0.32 -14.31 -14.24
N GLU A 79 1.06 -13.87 -13.23
CA GLU A 79 1.70 -12.56 -13.21
C GLU A 79 2.89 -12.48 -14.16
N GLU A 80 3.72 -13.53 -14.24
CA GLU A 80 4.84 -13.65 -15.17
C GLU A 80 4.37 -13.76 -16.63
N ASP A 81 3.31 -14.52 -16.92
CA ASP A 81 2.76 -14.67 -18.26
C ASP A 81 2.08 -13.38 -18.76
N LYS A 82 1.47 -12.60 -17.85
CA LYS A 82 1.04 -11.23 -18.16
C LYS A 82 2.21 -10.31 -18.51
N GLN A 83 3.40 -10.57 -17.99
CA GLN A 83 4.60 -9.75 -18.18
C GLN A 83 5.48 -10.21 -19.37
N SER A 84 5.36 -11.47 -19.81
CA SER A 84 6.19 -12.08 -20.86
C SER A 84 5.97 -11.48 -22.27
N GLY A 85 4.83 -10.83 -22.49
CA GLY A 85 4.49 -10.11 -23.73
C GLY A 85 4.82 -8.62 -23.73
N PHE A 86 5.35 -8.07 -22.64
CA PHE A 86 5.59 -6.64 -22.51
C PHE A 86 6.89 -6.19 -23.18
N SER A 87 6.81 -5.10 -23.94
CA SER A 87 8.00 -4.45 -24.48
C SER A 87 8.90 -3.93 -23.33
N PRO A 88 10.22 -3.78 -23.53
CA PRO A 88 11.10 -3.18 -22.51
C PRO A 88 10.62 -1.81 -22.00
N LEU A 89 9.93 -1.07 -22.86
CA LEU A 89 9.32 0.21 -22.56
C LEU A 89 8.07 0.08 -21.66
N THR A 90 7.28 -0.98 -21.85
CA THR A 90 6.17 -1.36 -20.98
C THR A 90 6.68 -1.79 -19.60
N PHE A 91 7.80 -2.51 -19.53
CA PHE A 91 8.41 -2.90 -18.25
C PHE A 91 8.90 -1.68 -17.45
N GLN A 92 9.59 -0.75 -18.12
CA GLN A 92 10.07 0.48 -17.47
C GLN A 92 8.93 1.34 -16.94
N ILE A 93 7.82 1.48 -17.68
CA ILE A 93 6.70 2.28 -17.19
C ILE A 93 5.97 1.63 -16.01
N ILE A 94 5.84 0.29 -16.00
CA ILE A 94 5.27 -0.43 -14.86
C ILE A 94 6.13 -0.18 -13.61
N HIS A 95 7.46 -0.28 -13.73
CA HIS A 95 8.37 -0.02 -12.62
C HIS A 95 8.25 1.43 -12.11
N LEU A 96 8.29 2.42 -13.00
CA LEU A 96 8.15 3.83 -12.62
C LEU A 96 6.80 4.12 -11.94
N SER A 97 5.74 3.45 -12.41
CA SER A 97 4.42 3.57 -11.81
C SER A 97 4.34 2.92 -10.42
N GLU A 98 4.98 1.78 -10.22
CA GLU A 98 5.03 1.13 -8.91
C GLU A 98 5.86 1.96 -7.91
N ASP A 99 7.00 2.51 -8.34
CA ASP A 99 7.80 3.44 -7.52
C ASP A 99 6.98 4.66 -7.06
N LEU A 100 6.22 5.24 -7.98
CA LEU A 100 5.33 6.36 -7.70
C LEU A 100 4.23 5.98 -6.71
N LYS A 101 3.61 4.81 -6.89
CA LYS A 101 2.58 4.31 -5.98
C LYS A 101 3.13 4.09 -4.58
N GLN A 102 4.28 3.40 -4.46
CA GLN A 102 4.92 3.14 -3.16
C GLN A 102 5.33 4.43 -2.46
N SER A 103 5.94 5.39 -3.18
CA SER A 103 6.29 6.68 -2.61
C SER A 103 5.06 7.49 -2.17
N THR A 104 3.95 7.41 -2.91
CA THR A 104 2.70 8.09 -2.53
C THR A 104 2.08 7.47 -1.28
N LEU A 105 2.04 6.13 -1.18
CA LEU A 105 1.59 5.43 0.02
C LEU A 105 2.45 5.76 1.25
N LYS A 106 3.77 5.84 1.07
CA LYS A 106 4.72 6.25 2.11
C LYS A 106 4.41 7.67 2.60
N LEU A 107 4.16 8.59 1.67
CA LEU A 107 3.78 9.97 1.97
C LEU A 107 2.46 10.05 2.74
N ASP A 108 1.42 9.34 2.29
CA ASP A 108 0.11 9.34 2.96
C ASP A 108 0.20 8.83 4.39
N ASN A 109 0.93 7.73 4.60
CA ASN A 109 1.13 7.15 5.92
C ASN A 109 1.88 8.12 6.85
N ALA A 110 2.88 8.84 6.32
CA ALA A 110 3.62 9.84 7.09
C ALA A 110 2.75 11.05 7.44
N LEU A 111 1.91 11.52 6.51
CA LEU A 111 0.95 12.60 6.76
C LEU A 111 -0.12 12.19 7.78
N GLY A 112 -0.60 10.95 7.72
CA GLY A 112 -1.53 10.41 8.72
C GLY A 112 -0.93 10.38 10.14
N LYS A 113 0.38 10.09 10.27
CA LYS A 113 1.08 10.19 11.57
C LYS A 113 1.11 11.62 12.10
N LEU A 114 1.38 12.60 11.23
CA LEU A 114 1.39 14.02 11.60
C LEU A 114 -0.02 14.48 12.05
N GLU A 115 -1.07 14.08 11.32
CA GLU A 115 -2.45 14.42 11.66
C GLU A 115 -2.89 13.80 13.00
N ASN A 116 -2.41 12.60 13.33
CA ASN A 116 -2.71 11.99 14.62
C ASN A 116 -2.05 12.73 15.80
N LEU A 117 -0.90 13.38 15.57
CA LEU A 117 -0.28 14.22 16.59
C LEU A 117 -0.99 15.56 16.78
N SER A 118 -1.57 16.14 15.73
CA SER A 118 -2.36 17.37 15.87
C SER A 118 -3.65 17.21 16.68
N LYS A 119 -4.02 15.97 17.01
CA LYS A 119 -5.15 15.62 17.88
C LYS A 119 -4.76 15.58 19.37
N VAL A 120 -3.47 15.66 19.73
CA VAL A 120 -2.96 15.53 21.10
C VAL A 120 -2.59 16.90 21.68
N GLN A 121 -2.93 17.13 22.95
CA GLN A 121 -2.69 18.41 23.66
C GLN A 121 -1.20 18.83 23.66
N SER A 122 -0.97 20.14 23.60
CA SER A 122 0.32 20.82 23.41
C SER A 122 1.30 20.68 24.58
N LYS A 123 1.84 19.50 24.81
CA LYS A 123 3.02 19.33 25.68
C LYS A 123 4.30 19.64 24.90
N LEU A 124 5.29 20.22 25.57
CA LEU A 124 6.61 20.50 24.97
C LEU A 124 7.24 19.28 24.26
N GLN A 125 7.06 18.08 24.83
CA GLN A 125 7.52 16.84 24.22
C GLN A 125 6.81 16.52 22.89
N ASP A 126 5.54 16.86 22.76
CA ASP A 126 4.75 16.59 21.57
C ASP A 126 5.03 17.63 20.48
N ILE A 127 5.34 18.88 20.84
CA ILE A 127 5.89 19.89 19.93
C ILE A 127 7.21 19.39 19.32
N ARG A 128 8.15 18.91 20.15
CA ARG A 128 9.43 18.37 19.66
C ARG A 128 9.25 17.15 18.75
N LYS A 129 8.33 16.24 19.10
CA LYS A 129 8.00 15.09 18.23
C LYS A 129 7.41 15.54 16.89
N ALA A 130 6.54 16.54 16.89
CA ALA A 130 5.93 17.07 15.68
C ALA A 130 6.99 17.69 14.76
N ILE A 131 7.94 18.48 15.28
CA ILE A 131 9.08 19.02 14.51
C ILE A 131 9.86 17.89 13.83
N VAL A 132 10.26 16.85 14.60
CA VAL A 132 11.00 15.70 14.06
C VAL A 132 10.24 14.98 12.94
N ILE A 133 8.92 14.84 13.07
CA ILE A 133 8.11 14.20 12.03
C ILE A 133 7.99 15.07 10.78
N ILE A 134 7.88 16.39 10.91
CA ILE A 134 7.91 17.31 9.77
C ILE A 134 9.28 17.24 9.07
N GLU A 135 10.38 17.18 9.81
CA GLU A 135 11.72 16.98 9.24
C GLU A 135 11.84 15.65 8.48
N GLN A 136 11.25 14.57 9.00
CA GLN A 136 11.19 13.27 8.32
C GLN A 136 10.25 13.26 7.09
N LEU A 137 9.24 14.12 7.07
CA LEU A 137 8.31 14.25 5.94
C LEU A 137 8.94 14.92 4.72
N LYS A 138 9.83 15.90 4.92
CA LYS A 138 10.53 16.61 3.82
C LYS A 138 11.21 15.69 2.81
N PRO A 139 12.07 14.72 3.21
CA PRO A 139 12.68 13.80 2.25
C PRO A 139 11.66 12.89 1.57
N ILE A 140 10.57 12.50 2.25
CA ILE A 140 9.51 11.66 1.67
C ILE A 140 8.75 12.41 0.57
N ILE A 141 8.47 13.71 0.78
CA ILE A 141 7.86 14.57 -0.24
C ILE A 141 8.79 14.72 -1.44
N ALA A 142 10.08 14.96 -1.20
CA ALA A 142 11.07 15.06 -2.27
C ALA A 142 11.19 13.76 -3.08
N GLU A 143 11.23 12.60 -2.41
CA GLU A 143 11.21 11.27 -3.05
C GLU A 143 9.96 11.08 -3.94
N ASN A 144 8.78 11.47 -3.45
CA ASN A 144 7.54 11.35 -4.21
C ASN A 144 7.51 12.31 -5.42
N GLN A 145 7.96 13.56 -5.25
CA GLN A 145 8.07 14.51 -6.35
C GLN A 145 9.07 14.05 -7.41
N ASP A 146 10.20 13.46 -7.01
CA ASP A 146 11.17 12.91 -7.94
C ASP A 146 10.58 11.71 -8.72
N ALA A 147 9.82 10.84 -8.06
CA ALA A 147 9.11 9.75 -8.74
C ALA A 147 8.11 10.28 -9.79
N VAL A 148 7.34 11.32 -9.46
CA VAL A 148 6.45 12.01 -10.41
C VAL A 148 7.24 12.57 -11.59
N ASN A 149 8.33 13.28 -11.33
CA ASN A 149 9.16 13.90 -12.37
C ASN A 149 9.80 12.86 -13.31
N ARG A 150 10.29 11.74 -12.77
CA ARG A 150 10.84 10.64 -13.57
C ARG A 150 9.80 10.04 -14.50
N LEU A 151 8.59 9.80 -13.99
CA LEU A 151 7.47 9.29 -14.78
C LEU A 151 7.03 10.29 -15.85
N GLU A 152 6.95 11.57 -15.51
CA GLU A 152 6.59 12.64 -16.43
C GLU A 152 7.60 12.74 -17.58
N LYS A 153 8.90 12.79 -17.25
CA LYS A 153 9.99 12.86 -18.22
C LYS A 153 9.98 11.65 -19.15
N PHE A 154 9.78 10.45 -18.61
CA PHE A 154 9.69 9.23 -19.40
C PHE A 154 8.49 9.26 -20.35
N THR A 155 7.31 9.64 -19.84
CA THR A 155 6.09 9.72 -20.64
C THR A 155 6.20 10.75 -21.77
N LYS A 156 6.85 11.89 -21.49
CA LYS A 156 7.12 12.94 -22.48
C LYS A 156 8.08 12.46 -23.58
N ASN A 157 9.17 11.80 -23.20
CA ASN A 157 10.19 11.34 -24.15
C ASN A 157 9.67 10.25 -25.10
N TYR A 158 8.75 9.42 -24.62
CA TYR A 158 8.20 8.30 -25.38
C TYR A 158 6.72 8.48 -25.77
N HIS A 159 6.20 9.71 -25.74
CA HIS A 159 4.78 10.02 -25.94
C HIS A 159 4.19 9.37 -27.21
N GLN A 160 4.92 9.42 -28.33
CA GLN A 160 4.48 8.82 -29.60
C GLN A 160 4.42 7.29 -29.56
N SER A 161 5.27 6.65 -28.74
CA SER A 161 5.31 5.19 -28.58
C SER A 161 4.12 4.64 -27.80
N PHE A 162 3.41 5.49 -27.04
CA PHE A 162 2.24 5.10 -26.25
C PHE A 162 0.91 5.31 -26.99
N LYS A 163 0.88 6.15 -28.04
CA LYS A 163 -0.34 6.49 -28.76
C LYS A 163 -0.78 5.34 -29.68
N GLY A 164 -2.02 4.88 -29.55
CA GLY A 164 -2.59 3.82 -30.38
C GLY A 164 -2.11 2.39 -30.04
N ARG A 165 -1.59 2.18 -28.83
CA ARG A 165 -1.22 0.87 -28.26
C ARG A 165 -1.97 0.66 -26.94
N ASP A 166 -1.90 -0.55 -26.36
CA ASP A 166 -2.41 -0.89 -25.01
C ASP A 166 -1.70 -0.14 -23.85
N LEU A 167 -1.02 0.97 -24.13
CA LEU A 167 -0.26 1.79 -23.18
C LEU A 167 -0.82 3.22 -23.06
N GLU A 168 -2.02 3.48 -23.55
CA GLU A 168 -2.66 4.79 -23.44
C GLU A 168 -2.91 5.19 -21.98
N TRP A 169 -3.08 4.22 -21.08
CA TRP A 169 -3.17 4.41 -19.63
C TRP A 169 -1.99 5.23 -19.06
N VAL A 170 -0.81 5.15 -19.68
CA VAL A 170 0.38 5.92 -19.29
C VAL A 170 0.17 7.42 -19.49
N ILE A 171 -0.48 7.79 -20.59
CA ILE A 171 -0.83 9.18 -20.89
C ILE A 171 -1.83 9.69 -19.85
N HIS A 172 -2.76 8.85 -19.42
CA HIS A 172 -3.72 9.20 -18.37
C HIS A 172 -3.05 9.43 -17.01
N ILE A 173 -2.03 8.65 -16.64
CA ILE A 173 -1.25 8.92 -15.43
C ILE A 173 -0.49 10.24 -15.53
N HIS A 174 0.17 10.50 -16.66
CA HIS A 174 0.85 11.78 -16.90
C HIS A 174 -0.10 12.97 -16.77
N ASN A 175 -1.28 12.87 -17.37
CA ASN A 175 -2.31 13.91 -17.29
C ASN A 175 -2.84 14.09 -15.86
N PHE A 176 -2.93 13.02 -15.07
CA PHE A 176 -3.34 13.11 -13.66
C PHE A 176 -2.38 13.99 -12.85
N TYR A 177 -1.07 13.75 -12.93
CA TYR A 177 -0.08 14.52 -12.16
C TYR A 177 0.14 15.94 -12.69
N ASN A 178 -0.17 16.19 -13.97
CA ASN A 178 -0.17 17.53 -14.55
C ASN A 178 -1.48 18.30 -14.32
N ASP A 179 -2.48 17.69 -13.69
CA ASP A 179 -3.71 18.39 -13.39
C ASP A 179 -3.48 19.49 -12.35
N ARG A 180 -4.13 20.63 -12.56
CA ARG A 180 -4.01 21.80 -11.70
C ARG A 180 -4.39 21.49 -10.25
N ALA A 181 -5.38 20.63 -10.00
CA ALA A 181 -5.79 20.27 -8.65
C ALA A 181 -4.68 19.52 -7.91
N VAL A 182 -3.98 18.60 -8.61
CA VAL A 182 -2.86 17.83 -8.05
C VAL A 182 -1.66 18.73 -7.77
N ILE A 183 -1.28 19.58 -8.74
CA ILE A 183 -0.15 20.52 -8.57
C ILE A 183 -0.41 21.48 -7.41
N GLN A 184 -1.61 22.06 -7.31
CA GLN A 184 -1.95 22.98 -6.22
C GLN A 184 -2.00 22.28 -4.87
N HIS A 185 -2.41 21.01 -4.82
CA HIS A 185 -2.36 20.22 -3.59
C HIS A 185 -0.93 20.10 -3.07
N TYR A 186 0.03 19.67 -3.89
CA TYR A 186 1.44 19.56 -3.47
C TYR A 186 2.02 20.91 -3.03
N LYS A 187 1.75 21.98 -3.78
CA LYS A 187 2.20 23.33 -3.41
C LYS A 187 1.61 23.79 -2.07
N SER A 188 0.33 23.51 -1.82
CA SER A 188 -0.34 23.85 -0.57
C SER A 188 0.15 23.01 0.62
N LEU A 189 0.52 21.75 0.37
CA LEU A 189 1.09 20.86 1.38
C LEU A 189 2.44 21.37 1.87
N ASP A 190 3.31 21.77 0.94
CA ASP A 190 4.62 22.34 1.26
C ASP A 190 4.49 23.62 2.10
N ALA A 191 3.62 24.54 1.69
CA ALA A 191 3.33 25.76 2.45
C ALA A 191 2.76 25.47 3.85
N TYR A 192 1.88 24.47 3.98
CA TYR A 192 1.36 24.03 5.27
C TYR A 192 2.46 23.50 6.19
N LEU A 193 3.31 22.59 5.70
CA LEU A 193 4.38 22.00 6.51
C LEU A 193 5.41 23.05 6.92
N PHE A 194 5.75 23.97 6.02
CA PHE A 194 6.63 25.09 6.31
C PHE A 194 6.07 25.97 7.43
N SER A 195 4.84 26.49 7.28
CA SER A 195 4.22 27.35 8.30
C SER A 195 3.97 26.63 9.61
N PHE A 196 3.72 25.31 9.58
CA PHE A 196 3.55 24.52 10.79
C PHE A 196 4.87 24.33 11.52
N GLN A 197 5.96 24.07 10.79
CA GLN A 197 7.29 23.99 11.38
C GLN A 197 7.70 25.30 12.04
N GLU A 198 7.55 26.45 11.34
CA GLU A 198 7.88 27.76 11.90
C GLU A 198 7.11 28.04 13.21
N LEU A 199 5.81 27.71 13.24
CA LEU A 199 5.01 27.84 14.45
C LEU A 199 5.54 26.95 15.58
N LEU A 200 5.84 25.69 15.30
CA LEU A 200 6.30 24.74 16.32
C LEU A 200 7.68 25.11 16.86
N GLU A 201 8.61 25.53 16.01
CA GLU A 201 9.94 26.00 16.40
C GLU A 201 9.83 27.23 17.30
N TYR A 202 9.02 28.21 16.89
CA TYR A 202 8.78 29.41 17.68
C TYR A 202 8.16 29.10 19.06
N VAL A 203 7.15 28.23 19.09
CA VAL A 203 6.51 27.79 20.35
C VAL A 203 7.47 27.00 21.21
N HIS A 204 8.33 26.16 20.63
CA HIS A 204 9.32 25.39 21.37
C HIS A 204 10.34 26.29 22.06
N GLU A 205 10.89 27.28 21.35
CA GLU A 205 11.87 28.23 21.89
C GLU A 205 11.28 29.16 22.96
N ASN A 206 10.00 29.54 22.80
CA ASN A 206 9.33 30.50 23.66
C ASN A 206 8.29 29.88 24.58
N TYR A 207 8.34 28.57 24.79
CA TYR A 207 7.27 27.80 25.45
C TYR A 207 6.83 28.41 26.78
N LEU A 208 7.77 28.65 27.71
CA LEU A 208 7.45 29.24 29.01
C LEU A 208 6.92 30.68 28.92
N ASN A 209 7.39 31.46 27.95
CA ASN A 209 6.94 32.85 27.76
C ASN A 209 5.49 32.89 27.26
N ILE A 210 5.10 31.93 26.42
CA ILE A 210 3.77 31.80 25.86
C ILE A 210 2.82 31.15 26.88
N THR A 211 3.18 30.00 27.47
CA THR A 211 2.28 29.25 28.36
C THR A 211 2.03 29.94 29.70
N GLU A 212 3.02 30.67 30.21
CA GLU A 212 2.87 31.43 31.46
C GLU A 212 2.55 32.92 31.22
N VAL A 213 2.26 33.32 29.97
CA VAL A 213 1.82 34.68 29.60
C VAL A 213 2.79 35.77 30.12
N LYS A 214 4.10 35.51 30.02
CA LYS A 214 5.15 36.37 30.61
C LYS A 214 5.52 37.56 29.75
N SER A 215 5.28 37.50 28.44
CA SER A 215 5.69 38.55 27.50
C SER A 215 4.63 38.80 26.43
N GLN A 216 4.10 40.03 26.41
CA GLN A 216 3.14 40.49 25.42
C GLN A 216 3.70 40.45 24.00
N GLU A 217 5.00 40.71 23.84
CA GLU A 217 5.68 40.65 22.55
C GLU A 217 5.71 39.22 22.00
N GLN A 218 6.05 38.24 22.84
CA GLN A 218 6.10 36.84 22.43
C GLN A 218 4.69 36.29 22.11
N LEU A 219 3.66 36.75 22.81
CA LEU A 219 2.27 36.40 22.50
C LEU A 219 1.82 36.98 21.15
N LYS A 220 2.17 38.22 20.85
CA LYS A 220 1.85 38.84 19.55
C LYS A 220 2.53 38.09 18.40
N ASN A 221 3.81 37.76 18.56
CA ASN A 221 4.55 37.00 17.56
C ASN A 221 3.97 35.57 17.40
N TYR A 222 3.59 34.91 18.51
CA TYR A 222 2.88 33.64 18.48
C TYR A 222 1.60 33.72 17.64
N ASP A 223 0.76 34.74 17.88
CA ASP A 223 -0.48 34.95 17.12
C ASP A 223 -0.20 35.14 15.63
N GLU A 224 0.87 35.85 15.27
CA GLU A 224 1.29 36.02 13.87
C GLU A 224 1.67 34.68 13.22
N TYR A 225 2.48 33.85 13.88
CA TYR A 225 2.82 32.50 13.39
C TYR A 225 1.58 31.60 13.31
N TYR A 226 0.70 31.66 14.32
CA TYR A 226 -0.53 30.87 14.34
C TYR A 226 -1.48 31.25 13.20
N ILE A 227 -1.63 32.55 12.90
CA ILE A 227 -2.45 33.01 11.77
C ILE A 227 -1.89 32.53 10.43
N ARG A 228 -0.56 32.54 10.23
CA ARG A 228 0.07 32.00 9.01
C ARG A 228 -0.21 30.51 8.87
N TYR A 229 0.05 29.75 9.93
CA TYR A 229 -0.27 28.32 10.00
C TYR A 229 -1.73 28.03 9.66
N ARG A 230 -2.67 28.74 10.29
CA ARG A 230 -4.12 28.57 10.06
C ARG A 230 -4.49 28.80 8.60
N ARG A 231 -4.00 29.88 8.00
CA ARG A 231 -4.23 30.17 6.57
C ARG A 231 -3.66 29.08 5.66
N ALA A 232 -2.49 28.54 6.01
CA ALA A 232 -1.87 27.45 5.26
C ALA A 232 -2.68 26.14 5.36
N VAL A 233 -3.19 25.80 6.55
CA VAL A 233 -4.10 24.66 6.77
C VAL A 233 -5.39 24.83 5.96
N ASP A 234 -6.04 25.99 6.02
CA ASP A 234 -7.29 26.24 5.30
C ASP A 234 -7.09 26.11 3.78
N SER A 235 -5.99 26.66 3.26
CA SER A 235 -5.58 26.51 1.86
C SER A 235 -5.33 25.06 1.49
N HIS A 236 -4.55 24.34 2.31
CA HIS A 236 -4.24 22.93 2.10
C HIS A 236 -5.50 22.07 2.07
N ASN A 237 -6.40 22.23 3.05
CA ASN A 237 -7.67 21.52 3.11
C ASN A 237 -8.53 21.74 1.87
N LYS A 238 -8.64 23.00 1.41
CA LYS A 238 -9.37 23.34 0.20
C LYS A 238 -8.81 22.61 -1.03
N PHE A 239 -7.49 22.57 -1.20
CA PHE A 239 -6.88 21.88 -2.34
C PHE A 239 -6.87 20.35 -2.18
N ASN A 240 -6.79 19.84 -0.95
CA ASN A 240 -6.90 18.43 -0.61
C ASN A 240 -8.25 17.85 -1.04
N VAL A 241 -9.35 18.55 -0.73
CA VAL A 241 -10.71 18.18 -1.17
C VAL A 241 -10.80 18.18 -2.69
N ARG A 242 -10.39 19.26 -3.36
CA ARG A 242 -10.40 19.36 -4.83
C ARG A 242 -9.62 18.25 -5.51
N ARG A 243 -8.44 17.91 -4.97
CA ARG A 243 -7.60 16.82 -5.47
C ARG A 243 -8.27 15.46 -5.29
N ILE A 244 -8.97 15.23 -4.18
CA ILE A 244 -9.74 13.98 -3.94
C ILE A 244 -10.93 13.88 -4.90
N GLU A 245 -11.72 14.94 -5.04
CA GLU A 245 -12.85 14.99 -5.97
C GLU A 245 -12.40 14.72 -7.41
N PHE A 246 -11.33 15.41 -7.84
CA PHE A 246 -10.69 15.16 -9.13
C PHE A 246 -10.26 13.70 -9.27
N GLN A 247 -9.47 13.18 -8.33
CA GLN A 247 -8.98 11.81 -8.36
C GLN A 247 -10.10 10.79 -8.45
N ASN A 248 -11.14 10.92 -7.61
CA ASN A 248 -12.28 10.01 -7.63
C ASN A 248 -13.04 10.08 -8.96
N SER A 249 -13.22 11.28 -9.54
CA SER A 249 -13.84 11.44 -10.86
C SER A 249 -12.96 10.87 -11.99
N TYR A 250 -11.64 11.04 -11.88
CA TYR A 250 -10.67 10.63 -12.87
C TYR A 250 -10.53 9.10 -12.91
N LEU A 251 -10.48 8.46 -11.75
CA LEU A 251 -10.46 6.99 -11.61
C LEU A 251 -11.77 6.32 -12.08
N LYS A 252 -12.91 7.02 -11.99
CA LYS A 252 -14.17 6.54 -12.57
C LYS A 252 -14.16 6.62 -14.09
N LYS A 253 -13.55 7.67 -14.65
CA LYS A 253 -13.45 7.87 -16.10
C LYS A 253 -12.42 6.93 -16.74
N TYR A 254 -11.34 6.64 -16.04
CA TYR A 254 -10.23 5.80 -16.49
C TYR A 254 -9.99 4.68 -15.45
N PRO A 255 -10.72 3.55 -15.53
CA PRO A 255 -10.59 2.47 -14.55
C PRO A 255 -9.30 1.65 -14.71
N ASP A 256 -8.71 1.68 -15.90
CA ASP A 256 -7.45 1.02 -16.29
C ASP A 256 -6.22 1.57 -15.53
N ILE A 257 -6.24 2.84 -15.14
CA ILE A 257 -5.16 3.46 -14.33
C ILE A 257 -5.29 3.23 -12.82
N ARG A 258 -6.40 2.65 -12.35
CA ARG A 258 -6.65 2.43 -10.91
C ARG A 258 -5.57 1.61 -10.19
N PRO A 259 -4.95 0.58 -10.80
CA PRO A 259 -3.86 -0.17 -10.14
C PRO A 259 -2.59 0.66 -9.88
N TYR A 260 -2.44 1.75 -10.63
CA TYR A 260 -1.23 2.56 -10.78
C TYR A 260 -1.28 3.90 -10.04
N LEU A 261 -2.48 4.32 -9.63
CA LEU A 261 -2.70 5.53 -8.83
C LEU A 261 -3.14 5.17 -7.41
N PRO A 262 -3.04 6.11 -6.45
CA PRO A 262 -3.64 5.94 -5.13
C PRO A 262 -5.13 5.64 -5.29
N GLY A 263 -5.64 4.66 -4.52
CA GLY A 263 -7.05 4.28 -4.56
C GLY A 263 -7.99 5.42 -4.17
N GLU A 264 -9.30 5.22 -4.34
CA GLU A 264 -10.31 6.20 -3.94
C GLU A 264 -10.13 6.61 -2.48
N ARG A 265 -10.13 7.92 -2.24
CA ARG A 265 -10.00 8.48 -0.89
C ARG A 265 -11.29 9.11 -0.44
N GLN A 266 -11.53 9.00 0.86
CA GLN A 266 -12.55 9.77 1.55
C GLN A 266 -12.05 11.19 1.81
N THR A 267 -12.95 12.17 1.76
CA THR A 267 -12.66 13.59 1.98
C THR A 267 -12.50 13.89 3.48
N ASP A 268 -11.41 13.42 4.07
CA ASP A 268 -11.05 13.85 5.42
C ASP A 268 -10.20 15.13 5.34
N THR A 269 -10.56 16.14 6.13
CA THR A 269 -9.84 17.40 6.25
C THR A 269 -8.85 17.35 7.40
N PHE A 270 -7.65 17.92 7.22
CA PHE A 270 -6.71 18.12 8.32
C PHE A 270 -7.36 18.97 9.41
N ARG A 271 -7.24 18.50 10.65
CA ARG A 271 -7.68 19.25 11.84
C ARG A 271 -6.58 20.18 12.31
N LEU A 272 -6.97 21.41 12.68
CA LEU A 272 -6.08 22.42 13.25
C LEU A 272 -5.44 21.91 14.55
N TRP A 273 -4.15 22.16 14.72
CA TRP A 273 -3.48 22.04 16.01
C TRP A 273 -4.11 23.03 16.99
N ARG A 274 -4.56 22.55 18.15
CA ARG A 274 -5.11 23.40 19.21
C ARG A 274 -4.07 23.48 20.33
N SER A 275 -3.57 24.69 20.58
CA SER A 275 -2.70 25.01 21.71
C SER A 275 -3.36 24.63 23.03
#